data_AF-A0A841FAQ3-F1
#
_entry.id   AF-A0A841FAQ3-F1
#
_cell.length_a   1.000
_cell.length_b   1.000
_cell.length_c   1.000
_cell.angle_alpha   90.00
_cell.angle_beta   90.00
_cell.angle_gamma   90.00
#
_symmetry.space_group_name_H-M   'P 1'
#
loop_
_entity.id
_entity.type
_entity.pdbx_description
1 polymer ?
#
loop_
_entity_poly.entity_id
_entity_poly.type
_entity_poly.pdbx_seq_one_letter_code
_entity_poly.pdbx_strand_id
1 'polypeptide(L)'
;MTARTLDLAGHRATRMGFGAMRLPTEPGDTRAASIALLRRVVELGVTVVDTAHMYGWGANEELVAEALHPYPEGLLVTTKTGVERRPDLPDGAIYNGSERFLRAQVDEALRRLRAERIDLLQLHRIDPEIPVAEQAGTLRDLRDEGKIGHIGLSEVDVEQLTEARATVEIASVQNRYNVLDREHEAVLDACTAEGIAFLPWRPVAAGNTGAAAPIAEVAAELDATPTQVSLAWLLRHSPVMLPIPGTASPAHLAENVAAADLELSDEQYLRLSGVG
;
A
#
# COMPACT_ATOMS: atom_id res chain seq x y z
N MET A 1 -1.25 -22.12 9.79
CA MET A 1 -1.22 -20.74 10.30
C MET A 1 -0.29 -19.88 9.46
N THR A 2 -0.87 -18.89 8.78
CA THR A 2 -0.12 -17.86 8.06
C THR A 2 0.60 -16.96 9.08
N ALA A 3 1.87 -16.62 8.83
CA ALA A 3 2.60 -15.68 9.69
C ALA A 3 1.83 -14.34 9.80
N ARG A 4 1.75 -13.74 10.99
CA ARG A 4 1.02 -12.47 11.21
C ARG A 4 1.83 -11.22 10.88
N THR A 5 3.14 -11.39 10.82
CA THR A 5 4.08 -10.31 10.52
C THR A 5 5.03 -10.75 9.42
N LEU A 6 5.54 -9.78 8.67
CA LEU A 6 6.68 -9.94 7.76
C LEU A 6 7.77 -8.94 8.11
N ASP A 7 8.98 -9.19 7.63
CA ASP A 7 10.04 -8.20 7.67
C ASP A 7 9.91 -7.27 6.46
N LEU A 8 9.72 -5.98 6.72
CA LEU A 8 9.67 -4.92 5.73
C LEU A 8 10.94 -4.08 5.91
N ALA A 9 12.04 -4.57 5.34
CA ALA A 9 13.37 -3.95 5.42
C ALA A 9 13.83 -3.68 6.87
N GLY A 10 13.75 -4.68 7.74
CA GLY A 10 14.09 -4.57 9.16
C GLY A 10 12.95 -4.06 10.05
N HIS A 11 11.83 -3.64 9.46
CA HIS A 11 10.61 -3.30 10.20
C HIS A 11 9.68 -4.52 10.32
N ARG A 12 9.34 -4.91 11.54
CA ARG A 12 8.37 -6.01 11.79
C ARG A 12 6.95 -5.53 11.51
N ALA A 13 6.51 -5.63 10.26
CA ALA A 13 5.21 -5.17 9.80
C ALA A 13 4.10 -6.20 10.06
N THR A 14 2.92 -5.78 10.52
CA THR A 14 1.72 -6.61 10.42
C THR A 14 1.35 -6.83 8.97
N ARG A 15 0.95 -8.07 8.63
CA ARG A 15 0.59 -8.41 7.25
C ARG A 15 -0.77 -7.84 6.82
N MET A 16 -1.46 -7.12 7.69
CA MET A 16 -2.59 -6.26 7.34
C MET A 16 -2.18 -4.81 7.60
N GLY A 17 -2.12 -3.99 6.54
CA GLY A 17 -1.88 -2.56 6.61
C GLY A 17 -3.17 -1.75 6.41
N PHE A 18 -3.05 -0.44 6.31
CA PHE A 18 -4.19 0.45 6.11
C PHE A 18 -3.90 1.51 5.04
N GLY A 19 -4.76 1.58 4.01
CA GLY A 19 -4.70 2.61 2.97
C GLY A 19 -5.55 3.83 3.32
N ALA A 20 -4.93 4.99 3.54
CA ALA A 20 -5.59 6.21 3.98
C ALA A 20 -6.33 6.98 2.87
N MET A 21 -6.20 6.56 1.60
CA MET A 21 -6.77 7.25 0.42
C MET A 21 -8.27 7.59 0.54
N ARG A 22 -9.05 6.74 1.22
CA ARG A 22 -10.52 6.91 1.33
C ARG A 22 -10.94 7.87 2.45
N LEU A 23 -10.01 8.38 3.24
CA LEU A 23 -10.33 9.25 4.37
C LEU A 23 -10.62 10.67 3.89
N PRO A 24 -11.79 11.23 4.23
CA PRO A 24 -12.07 12.64 4.02
C PRO A 24 -11.03 13.55 4.69
N THR A 25 -10.51 14.50 3.92
CA THR A 25 -9.50 15.46 4.38
C THR A 25 -10.06 16.85 4.65
N GLU A 26 -11.25 17.16 4.16
CA GLU A 26 -11.85 18.50 4.29
C GLU A 26 -12.17 18.86 5.75
N PRO A 27 -11.97 20.13 6.18
CA PRO A 27 -12.25 20.56 7.54
C PRO A 27 -13.69 20.24 7.99
N GLY A 28 -13.84 19.81 9.24
CA GLY A 28 -15.14 19.51 9.87
C GLY A 28 -15.20 18.14 10.52
N ASP A 29 -16.42 17.70 10.86
CA ASP A 29 -16.65 16.47 11.62
C ASP A 29 -16.15 15.20 10.90
N THR A 30 -16.15 15.20 9.56
CA THR A 30 -15.65 14.08 8.76
C THR A 30 -14.12 13.93 8.85
N ARG A 31 -13.38 15.03 8.94
CA ARG A 31 -11.94 15.01 9.23
C ARG A 31 -11.68 14.54 10.66
N ALA A 32 -12.46 15.02 11.64
CA ALA A 32 -12.35 14.57 13.03
C ALA A 32 -12.58 13.05 13.15
N ALA A 33 -13.58 12.52 12.44
CA ALA A 33 -13.83 11.08 12.36
C ALA A 33 -12.67 10.31 11.70
N SER A 34 -12.05 10.87 10.65
CA SER A 34 -10.88 10.27 9.99
C SER A 34 -9.65 10.21 10.90
N ILE A 35 -9.44 11.26 11.71
CA ILE A 35 -8.40 11.30 12.74
C ILE A 35 -8.63 10.20 13.79
N ALA A 36 -9.88 10.09 14.28
CA ALA A 36 -10.25 9.05 15.23
C ALA A 36 -10.05 7.65 14.64
N LEU A 37 -10.40 7.45 13.36
CA LEU A 37 -10.21 6.18 12.67
C LEU A 37 -8.72 5.83 12.53
N LEU A 38 -7.85 6.77 12.13
CA LEU A 38 -6.40 6.54 12.02
C LEU A 38 -5.79 6.15 13.37
N ARG A 39 -6.23 6.76 14.47
CA ARG A 39 -5.81 6.33 15.82
C ARG A 39 -6.28 4.91 16.11
N ARG A 40 -7.53 4.60 15.75
CA ARG A 40 -8.07 3.25 15.90
C ARG A 40 -7.32 2.19 15.08
N VAL A 41 -6.80 2.54 13.89
CA VAL A 41 -5.95 1.66 13.07
C VAL A 41 -4.74 1.19 13.89
N VAL A 42 -4.04 2.12 14.54
CA VAL A 42 -2.87 1.80 15.37
C VAL A 42 -3.27 1.04 16.64
N GLU A 43 -4.37 1.41 17.29
CA GLU A 43 -4.88 0.69 18.47
C GLU A 43 -5.23 -0.78 18.16
N LEU A 44 -5.60 -1.08 16.92
CA LEU A 44 -5.86 -2.44 16.44
C LEU A 44 -4.58 -3.21 16.08
N GLY A 45 -3.42 -2.61 16.29
CA GLY A 45 -2.12 -3.22 16.08
C GLY A 45 -1.60 -3.14 14.64
N VAL A 46 -2.24 -2.38 13.75
CA VAL A 46 -1.72 -2.15 12.40
C VAL A 46 -0.46 -1.32 12.46
N THR A 47 0.63 -1.80 11.85
CA THR A 47 1.92 -1.12 11.87
C THR A 47 2.30 -0.45 10.55
N VAL A 48 1.48 -0.57 9.50
CA VAL A 48 1.73 0.06 8.20
C VAL A 48 0.54 0.92 7.79
N VAL A 49 0.76 2.23 7.66
CA VAL A 49 -0.22 3.20 7.16
C VAL A 49 0.29 3.78 5.84
N ASP A 50 -0.47 3.55 4.77
CA ASP A 50 -0.17 4.02 3.42
C ASP A 50 -0.93 5.30 3.09
N THR A 51 -0.20 6.31 2.63
CA THR A 51 -0.71 7.57 2.06
C THR A 51 0.04 7.88 0.75
N ALA A 52 -0.24 9.03 0.14
CA ALA A 52 0.45 9.53 -1.05
C ALA A 52 0.20 11.02 -1.22
N HIS A 53 1.14 11.75 -1.85
CA HIS A 53 0.91 13.13 -2.25
C HIS A 53 -0.36 13.30 -3.10
N MET A 54 -0.61 12.41 -4.06
CA MET A 54 -1.80 12.51 -4.94
C MET A 54 -3.13 12.38 -4.17
N TYR A 55 -3.14 11.90 -2.93
CA TYR A 55 -4.35 11.80 -2.11
C TYR A 55 -4.69 13.17 -1.53
N GLY A 56 -5.57 13.89 -2.25
CA GLY A 56 -5.92 15.27 -1.90
C GLY A 56 -4.77 16.24 -2.06
N TRP A 57 -3.80 15.96 -2.95
CA TRP A 57 -2.65 16.83 -3.24
C TRP A 57 -1.86 17.26 -1.99
N GLY A 58 -1.62 16.30 -1.08
CA GLY A 58 -0.92 16.47 0.19
C GLY A 58 -1.84 16.52 1.42
N ALA A 59 -3.15 16.79 1.25
CA ALA A 59 -4.08 16.90 2.38
C ALA A 59 -4.21 15.60 3.20
N ASN A 60 -4.00 14.44 2.57
CA ASN A 60 -4.03 13.15 3.27
C ASN A 60 -2.74 12.90 4.08
N GLU A 61 -1.58 13.38 3.63
CA GLU A 61 -0.33 13.33 4.42
C GLU A 61 -0.47 14.18 5.69
N GLU A 62 -1.04 15.39 5.57
CA GLU A 62 -1.32 16.27 6.70
C GLU A 62 -2.32 15.65 7.69
N LEU A 63 -3.34 14.95 7.18
CA LEU A 63 -4.31 14.22 8.00
C LEU A 63 -3.64 13.10 8.80
N VAL A 64 -2.77 12.32 8.16
CA VAL A 64 -2.00 11.25 8.82
C VAL A 64 -1.10 11.83 9.91
N ALA A 65 -0.39 12.92 9.62
CA ALA A 65 0.44 13.60 10.62
C ALA A 65 -0.38 14.17 11.79
N GLU A 66 -1.51 14.82 11.52
CA GLU A 66 -2.39 15.35 12.56
C GLU A 66 -2.91 14.26 13.50
N ALA A 67 -3.22 13.09 12.94
CA ALA A 67 -3.77 11.99 13.72
C ALA A 67 -2.71 11.26 14.56
N LEU A 68 -1.52 11.05 13.99
CA LEU A 68 -0.54 10.08 14.49
C LEU A 68 0.77 10.70 14.97
N HIS A 69 1.08 11.97 14.70
CA HIS A 69 2.31 12.60 15.19
C HIS A 69 2.18 13.01 16.69
N PRO A 70 3.19 12.77 17.55
CA PRO A 70 4.43 12.05 17.26
C PRO A 70 4.16 10.56 17.00
N TYR A 71 4.76 10.03 15.94
CA TYR A 71 4.47 8.68 15.45
C TYR A 71 4.81 7.62 16.51
N PRO A 72 3.90 6.67 16.79
CA PRO A 72 4.17 5.57 17.71
C PRO A 72 5.38 4.73 17.26
N GLU A 73 6.13 4.24 18.22
CA GLU A 73 7.24 3.31 17.94
C GLU A 73 6.72 2.08 17.20
N GLY A 74 7.40 1.69 16.14
CA GLY A 74 6.99 0.55 15.31
C GLY A 74 5.81 0.82 14.40
N LEU A 75 5.37 2.07 14.22
CA LEU A 75 4.52 2.43 13.08
C LEU A 75 5.39 2.88 11.90
N LEU A 76 5.20 2.25 10.75
CA LEU A 76 5.76 2.66 9.48
C LEU A 76 4.69 3.42 8.68
N VAL A 77 4.97 4.70 8.41
CA VAL A 77 4.15 5.52 7.50
C VAL A 77 4.82 5.56 6.14
N THR A 78 4.12 5.07 5.12
CA THR A 78 4.59 5.11 3.74
C THR A 78 3.86 6.18 2.95
N THR A 79 4.58 6.94 2.14
CA THR A 79 4.00 7.89 1.16
C THR A 79 4.57 7.66 -0.24
N LYS A 80 4.12 8.45 -1.22
CA LYS A 80 4.49 8.28 -2.62
C LYS A 80 4.79 9.61 -3.30
N THR A 81 5.79 9.58 -4.18
CA THR A 81 6.22 10.70 -5.02
C THR A 81 6.20 10.36 -6.51
N GLY A 82 6.44 11.33 -7.41
CA GLY A 82 6.52 11.12 -8.86
C GLY A 82 5.24 11.47 -9.63
N VAL A 83 4.26 12.12 -8.99
CA VAL A 83 3.06 12.62 -9.67
C VAL A 83 2.91 14.12 -9.46
N GLU A 84 2.86 14.84 -10.57
CA GLU A 84 2.70 16.29 -10.63
C GLU A 84 1.25 16.66 -10.93
N ARG A 85 0.69 17.57 -10.14
CA ARG A 85 -0.67 18.09 -10.34
C ARG A 85 -0.68 19.05 -11.52
N ARG A 86 -1.49 18.76 -12.53
CA ARG A 86 -1.65 19.55 -13.76
C ARG A 86 -3.14 19.76 -14.07
N PRO A 87 -3.81 20.66 -13.34
CA PRO A 87 -5.27 20.86 -13.47
C PRO A 87 -5.68 21.41 -14.85
N ASP A 88 -4.70 21.86 -15.63
CA ASP A 88 -4.82 22.30 -17.02
C ASP A 88 -4.90 21.15 -18.04
N LEU A 89 -4.62 19.91 -17.64
CA LEU A 89 -4.65 18.72 -18.51
C LEU A 89 -5.90 17.86 -18.26
N PRO A 90 -6.32 17.02 -19.23
CA PRO A 90 -7.53 16.19 -19.10
C PRO A 90 -7.53 15.28 -17.87
N ASP A 91 -6.41 14.64 -17.57
CA ASP A 91 -6.26 13.73 -16.43
C ASP A 91 -5.92 14.46 -15.12
N GLY A 92 -5.74 15.78 -15.16
CA GLY A 92 -5.43 16.60 -14.00
C GLY A 92 -4.02 16.38 -13.40
N ALA A 93 -3.20 15.51 -14.00
CA ALA A 93 -1.89 15.09 -13.49
C ALA A 93 -0.99 14.54 -14.59
N ILE A 94 0.32 14.51 -14.33
CA ILE A 94 1.32 13.77 -15.12
C ILE A 94 2.27 12.99 -14.20
N TYR A 95 2.93 11.98 -14.75
CA TYR A 95 4.08 11.37 -14.08
C TYR A 95 5.30 12.26 -14.30
N ASN A 96 6.07 12.48 -13.24
CA ASN A 96 7.27 13.30 -13.31
C ASN A 96 8.36 12.65 -12.45
N GLY A 97 9.23 11.91 -13.13
CA GLY A 97 10.35 11.20 -12.53
C GLY A 97 11.63 12.03 -12.43
N SER A 98 11.60 13.31 -12.81
CA SER A 98 12.81 14.12 -12.85
C SER A 98 13.40 14.31 -11.46
N GLU A 99 14.72 14.26 -11.35
CA GLU A 99 15.44 14.40 -10.09
C GLU A 99 14.95 15.60 -9.28
N ARG A 100 14.88 16.77 -9.94
CA ARG A 100 14.43 18.03 -9.34
C ARG A 100 13.04 17.91 -8.73
N PHE A 101 12.11 17.26 -9.43
CA PHE A 101 10.73 17.13 -8.98
C PHE A 101 10.61 16.16 -7.82
N LEU A 102 11.23 14.97 -7.92
CA LEU A 102 11.22 13.95 -6.87
C LEU A 102 11.78 14.52 -5.56
N ARG A 103 12.94 15.20 -5.62
CA ARG A 103 13.54 15.85 -4.44
C ARG A 103 12.63 16.89 -3.82
N ALA A 104 12.04 17.78 -4.63
CA ALA A 104 11.15 18.82 -4.14
C ALA A 104 9.91 18.24 -3.46
N GLN A 105 9.30 17.20 -4.05
CA GLN A 105 8.11 16.58 -3.51
C GLN A 105 8.38 15.79 -2.22
N VAL A 106 9.58 15.18 -2.08
CA VAL A 106 10.02 14.58 -0.82
C VAL A 106 10.20 15.62 0.29
N ASP A 107 10.83 16.76 -0.02
CA ASP A 107 10.96 17.85 0.95
C ASP A 107 9.61 18.40 1.41
N GLU A 108 8.61 18.41 0.53
CA GLU A 108 7.25 18.77 0.90
C GLU A 108 6.54 17.70 1.73
N ALA A 109 6.71 16.43 1.37
CA ALA A 109 6.12 15.31 2.10
C ALA A 109 6.66 15.27 3.55
N LEU A 110 7.96 15.47 3.76
CA LEU A 110 8.57 15.59 5.10
C LEU A 110 7.90 16.70 5.93
N ARG A 111 7.67 17.87 5.32
CA ARG A 111 6.97 19.00 5.98
C ARG A 111 5.52 18.66 6.33
N ARG A 112 4.75 18.08 5.41
CA ARG A 112 3.34 17.72 5.63
C ARG A 112 3.20 16.60 6.66
N LEU A 113 4.09 15.61 6.62
CA LEU A 113 4.16 14.51 7.57
C LEU A 113 4.74 14.93 8.93
N ARG A 114 5.34 16.11 9.05
CA ARG A 114 6.04 16.57 10.26
C ARG A 114 7.14 15.57 10.67
N ALA A 115 7.85 15.03 9.69
CA ALA A 115 8.87 14.01 9.88
C ALA A 115 10.23 14.52 9.42
N GLU A 116 11.29 14.07 10.09
CA GLU A 116 12.67 14.31 9.64
C GLU A 116 13.11 13.30 8.58
N ARG A 117 12.46 12.13 8.54
CA ARG A 117 12.68 11.06 7.57
C ARG A 117 11.36 10.36 7.24
N ILE A 118 11.15 10.03 5.97
CA ILE A 118 10.06 9.15 5.52
C ILE A 118 10.54 7.70 5.63
N ASP A 119 9.86 6.85 6.41
CA ASP A 119 10.35 5.48 6.63
C ASP A 119 10.34 4.63 5.36
N LEU A 120 9.29 4.71 4.55
CA LEU A 120 9.20 4.08 3.24
C LEU A 120 8.62 5.08 2.23
N LEU A 121 9.38 5.36 1.17
CA LEU A 121 8.93 6.18 0.06
C LEU A 121 8.72 5.29 -1.16
N GLN A 122 7.54 5.34 -1.75
CA GLN A 122 7.29 4.66 -3.03
C GLN A 122 7.38 5.63 -4.21
N LEU A 123 8.03 5.22 -5.29
CA LEU A 123 7.83 5.86 -6.58
C LEU A 123 6.44 5.51 -7.06
N HIS A 124 5.55 6.49 -7.12
CA HIS A 124 4.12 6.26 -7.36
C HIS A 124 3.88 5.66 -8.74
N ARG A 125 4.62 6.12 -9.76
CA ARG A 125 4.62 5.56 -11.12
C ARG A 125 6.00 5.80 -11.71
N ILE A 126 6.45 4.88 -12.57
CA ILE A 126 7.58 5.15 -13.44
C ILE A 126 7.17 6.21 -14.46
N ASP A 127 7.92 7.29 -14.54
CA ASP A 127 7.84 8.21 -15.67
C ASP A 127 8.42 7.53 -16.93
N PRO A 128 7.63 7.30 -17.99
CA PRO A 128 8.11 6.60 -19.18
C PRO A 128 9.15 7.41 -19.97
N GLU A 129 9.24 8.73 -19.75
CA GLU A 129 10.19 9.60 -20.46
C GLU A 129 11.57 9.65 -19.80
N ILE A 130 11.74 9.00 -18.64
CA ILE A 130 12.98 9.01 -17.86
C ILE A 130 13.40 7.56 -17.56
N PRO A 131 14.65 7.16 -17.80
CA PRO A 131 15.12 5.81 -17.48
C PRO A 131 14.84 5.40 -16.03
N VAL A 132 14.43 4.15 -15.80
CA VAL A 132 14.10 3.65 -14.45
C VAL A 132 15.30 3.81 -13.52
N ALA A 133 16.50 3.50 -14.02
CA ALA A 133 17.75 3.66 -13.26
C ALA A 133 18.01 5.11 -12.80
N GLU A 134 17.59 6.13 -13.55
CA GLU A 134 17.77 7.53 -13.16
C GLU A 134 16.83 7.92 -12.01
N GLN A 135 15.56 7.52 -12.11
CA GLN A 135 14.54 7.77 -11.08
C GLN A 135 14.90 7.00 -9.79
N ALA A 136 15.27 5.73 -9.92
CA ALA A 136 15.75 4.90 -8.81
C ALA A 136 17.04 5.45 -8.19
N GLY A 137 17.95 5.99 -9.02
CA GLY A 137 19.16 6.67 -8.59
C GLY A 137 18.87 7.91 -7.75
N THR A 138 17.87 8.71 -8.14
CA THR A 138 17.41 9.86 -7.34
C THR A 138 16.90 9.43 -5.97
N LEU A 139 16.11 8.35 -5.89
CA LEU A 139 15.61 7.84 -4.62
C LEU A 139 16.75 7.31 -3.74
N ARG A 140 17.72 6.61 -4.33
CA ARG A 140 18.95 6.19 -3.61
C ARG A 140 19.65 7.40 -2.98
N ASP A 141 19.86 8.47 -3.74
CA ASP A 141 20.57 9.65 -3.24
C ASP A 141 19.79 10.32 -2.09
N LEU A 142 18.45 10.40 -2.18
CA LEU A 142 17.60 10.88 -1.09
C LEU A 142 17.67 10.01 0.17
N ARG A 143 17.87 8.70 0.01
CA ARG A 143 18.08 7.77 1.13
C ARG A 143 19.43 7.98 1.78
N ASP A 144 20.47 8.12 0.96
CA ASP A 144 21.83 8.34 1.43
C ASP A 144 21.97 9.72 2.12
N GLU A 145 21.15 10.70 1.74
CA GLU A 145 20.95 11.99 2.44
C GLU A 145 20.17 11.87 3.78
N GLY A 146 19.61 10.69 4.08
CA GLY A 146 18.85 10.43 5.31
C GLY A 146 17.39 10.91 5.28
N LYS A 147 16.89 11.41 4.15
CA LYS A 147 15.50 11.90 4.01
C LYS A 147 14.49 10.77 3.88
N ILE A 148 14.91 9.62 3.36
CA ILE A 148 14.08 8.41 3.26
C ILE A 148 14.81 7.22 3.90
N GLY A 149 14.06 6.30 4.50
CA GLY A 149 14.60 5.05 5.05
C GLY A 149 14.70 3.96 3.99
N HIS A 150 13.56 3.63 3.39
CA HIS A 150 13.41 2.56 2.41
C HIS A 150 12.71 3.04 1.14
N ILE A 151 12.93 2.30 0.06
CA ILE A 151 12.43 2.64 -1.27
C ILE A 151 11.47 1.53 -1.72
N GLY A 152 10.32 1.92 -2.23
CA GLY A 152 9.39 1.03 -2.91
C GLY A 152 9.01 1.55 -4.30
N LEU A 153 8.34 0.71 -5.07
CA LEU A 153 7.84 1.02 -6.41
C LEU A 153 6.33 0.76 -6.48
N SER A 154 5.62 1.42 -7.38
CA SER A 154 4.19 1.19 -7.59
C SER A 154 3.83 1.17 -9.06
N GLU A 155 2.96 0.22 -9.43
CA GLU A 155 2.58 -0.13 -10.80
C GLU A 155 3.80 -0.39 -11.70
N VAL A 156 4.63 -1.33 -11.29
CA VAL A 156 5.77 -1.79 -12.09
C VAL A 156 5.59 -3.21 -12.59
N ASP A 157 6.12 -3.50 -13.76
CA ASP A 157 6.28 -4.88 -14.23
C ASP A 157 7.61 -5.51 -13.72
N VAL A 158 7.88 -6.75 -14.14
CA VAL A 158 9.09 -7.48 -13.74
C VAL A 158 10.36 -6.86 -14.32
N GLU A 159 10.30 -6.29 -15.53
CA GLU A 159 11.44 -5.67 -16.20
C GLU A 159 11.85 -4.39 -15.46
N GLN A 160 10.89 -3.52 -15.17
CA GLN A 160 11.09 -2.29 -14.41
C GLN A 160 11.56 -2.58 -12.98
N LEU A 161 10.99 -3.58 -12.30
CA LEU A 161 11.48 -4.02 -10.99
C LEU A 161 12.94 -4.49 -11.07
N THR A 162 13.29 -5.27 -12.10
CA THR A 162 14.66 -5.76 -12.30
C THR A 162 15.64 -4.60 -12.56
N GLU A 163 15.27 -3.65 -13.41
CA GLU A 163 16.11 -2.48 -13.71
C GLU A 163 16.33 -1.60 -12.48
N ALA A 164 15.27 -1.31 -11.72
CA ALA A 164 15.37 -0.53 -10.49
C ALA A 164 16.27 -1.21 -9.45
N ARG A 165 16.13 -2.53 -9.28
CA ARG A 165 16.95 -3.33 -8.35
C ARG A 165 18.43 -3.38 -8.70
N ALA A 166 18.78 -3.21 -9.97
CA ALA A 166 20.18 -3.06 -10.37
C ALA A 166 20.81 -1.76 -9.86
N THR A 167 19.99 -0.77 -9.49
CA THR A 167 20.43 0.56 -9.05
C THR A 167 20.35 0.73 -7.53
N VAL A 168 19.29 0.22 -6.91
CA VAL A 168 19.02 0.41 -5.48
C VAL A 168 18.18 -0.74 -4.91
N GLU A 169 18.35 -1.02 -3.62
CA GLU A 169 17.50 -1.98 -2.91
C GLU A 169 16.04 -1.51 -2.88
N ILE A 170 15.14 -2.41 -3.26
CA ILE A 170 13.68 -2.19 -3.27
C ILE A 170 13.07 -3.00 -2.14
N ALA A 171 12.48 -2.32 -1.17
CA ALA A 171 11.85 -2.91 0.01
C ALA A 171 10.41 -3.36 -0.25
N SER A 172 9.71 -2.68 -1.15
CA SER A 172 8.31 -2.99 -1.47
C SER A 172 7.91 -2.72 -2.91
N VAL A 173 6.90 -3.45 -3.37
CA VAL A 173 6.15 -3.17 -4.61
C VAL A 173 4.67 -3.03 -4.27
N GLN A 174 4.04 -1.95 -4.73
CA GLN A 174 2.61 -1.70 -4.56
C GLN A 174 1.89 -1.67 -5.90
N ASN A 175 1.29 -2.80 -6.29
CA ASN A 175 0.56 -2.95 -7.55
C ASN A 175 -0.90 -3.33 -7.33
N ARG A 176 -1.72 -3.17 -8.37
CA ARG A 176 -3.10 -3.65 -8.37
C ARG A 176 -3.12 -5.17 -8.34
N TYR A 177 -3.79 -5.73 -7.35
CA TYR A 177 -3.89 -7.18 -7.23
C TYR A 177 -5.01 -7.60 -6.28
N ASN A 178 -5.81 -8.60 -6.66
CA ASN A 178 -6.77 -9.28 -5.79
C ASN A 178 -7.14 -10.65 -6.37
N VAL A 179 -8.01 -11.38 -5.68
CA VAL A 179 -8.44 -12.74 -6.08
C VAL A 179 -9.05 -12.81 -7.50
N LEU A 180 -9.61 -11.72 -8.04
CA LEU A 180 -10.18 -11.67 -9.39
C LEU A 180 -9.31 -10.90 -10.40
N ASP A 181 -8.18 -10.37 -9.97
CA ASP A 181 -7.33 -9.48 -10.75
C ASP A 181 -5.86 -9.80 -10.44
N ARG A 182 -5.33 -10.74 -11.23
CA ARG A 182 -3.98 -11.30 -11.07
C ARG A 182 -3.03 -10.86 -12.18
N GLU A 183 -3.30 -9.70 -12.79
CA GLU A 183 -2.45 -9.11 -13.84
C GLU A 183 -0.96 -9.05 -13.42
N HIS A 184 -0.70 -8.78 -12.14
CA HIS A 184 0.64 -8.65 -11.58
C HIS A 184 1.15 -9.92 -10.88
N GLU A 185 0.62 -11.11 -11.19
CA GLU A 185 1.10 -12.38 -10.60
C GLU A 185 2.61 -12.57 -10.75
N ALA A 186 3.15 -12.33 -11.95
CA ALA A 186 4.59 -12.48 -12.20
C ALA A 186 5.44 -11.52 -11.35
N VAL A 187 4.91 -10.33 -11.03
CA VAL A 187 5.58 -9.36 -10.16
C VAL A 187 5.52 -9.83 -8.71
N LEU A 188 4.41 -10.41 -8.26
CA LEU A 188 4.29 -11.03 -6.94
C LEU A 188 5.26 -12.21 -6.79
N ASP A 189 5.39 -13.06 -7.81
CA ASP A 189 6.33 -14.18 -7.82
C ASP A 189 7.78 -13.67 -7.70
N ALA A 190 8.14 -12.64 -8.49
CA ALA A 190 9.45 -12.01 -8.41
C ALA A 190 9.71 -11.40 -7.01
N CYS A 191 8.72 -10.71 -6.44
CA CYS A 191 8.82 -10.18 -5.08
C CYS A 191 8.99 -11.28 -4.03
N THR A 192 8.25 -12.39 -4.18
CA THR A 192 8.31 -13.53 -3.26
C THR A 192 9.69 -14.20 -3.30
N ALA A 193 10.26 -14.39 -4.50
CA ALA A 193 11.59 -14.97 -4.68
C ALA A 193 12.70 -14.13 -4.03
N GLU A 194 12.50 -12.82 -3.97
CA GLU A 194 13.51 -11.84 -3.53
C GLU A 194 13.26 -11.30 -2.12
N GLY A 195 12.18 -11.73 -1.46
CA GLY A 195 11.80 -11.26 -0.12
C GLY A 195 11.31 -9.80 -0.09
N ILE A 196 10.80 -9.28 -1.20
CA ILE A 196 10.28 -7.91 -1.32
C ILE A 196 8.81 -7.90 -0.91
N ALA A 197 8.40 -6.99 -0.03
CA ALA A 197 7.01 -6.89 0.40
C ALA A 197 6.10 -6.48 -0.77
N PHE A 198 4.98 -7.17 -0.93
CA PHE A 198 4.00 -6.86 -1.98
C PHE A 198 2.73 -6.28 -1.36
N LEU A 199 2.43 -5.02 -1.68
CA LEU A 199 1.31 -4.26 -1.13
C LEU A 199 0.21 -4.16 -2.20
N PRO A 200 -0.82 -5.02 -2.21
CA PRO A 200 -1.88 -4.91 -3.19
C PRO A 200 -2.75 -3.66 -2.92
N TRP A 201 -2.86 -2.76 -3.91
CA TRP A 201 -3.92 -1.75 -3.92
C TRP A 201 -5.16 -2.31 -4.63
N ARG A 202 -6.35 -1.94 -4.14
CA ARG A 202 -7.62 -2.67 -4.38
C ARG A 202 -7.55 -4.17 -4.02
N PRO A 203 -7.21 -4.51 -2.76
CA PRO A 203 -7.10 -5.91 -2.33
C PRO A 203 -8.45 -6.63 -2.21
N VAL A 204 -9.57 -5.89 -2.28
CA VAL A 204 -10.92 -6.45 -2.22
C VAL A 204 -11.56 -6.32 -3.59
N ALA A 205 -11.97 -7.44 -4.18
CA ALA A 205 -12.63 -7.47 -5.47
C ALA A 205 -13.97 -6.72 -5.41
N ALA A 206 -14.24 -5.84 -6.37
CA ALA A 206 -15.54 -5.20 -6.51
C ALA A 206 -16.53 -6.18 -7.17
N GLY A 207 -17.47 -6.73 -6.40
CA GLY A 207 -18.41 -7.72 -6.89
C GLY A 207 -19.47 -7.11 -7.81
N ASN A 208 -19.48 -7.51 -9.09
CA ASN A 208 -20.68 -7.43 -9.95
C ASN A 208 -20.68 -8.45 -11.09
N THR A 209 -19.83 -9.48 -11.04
CA THR A 209 -19.75 -10.56 -12.03
C THR A 209 -19.86 -11.92 -11.33
N GLY A 210 -20.31 -12.96 -12.04
CA GLY A 210 -20.51 -14.31 -11.49
C GLY A 210 -19.28 -14.95 -10.84
N ALA A 211 -18.08 -14.39 -11.08
CA ALA A 211 -16.83 -14.77 -10.42
C ALA A 211 -16.81 -14.47 -8.90
N ALA A 212 -17.75 -13.66 -8.39
CA ALA A 212 -17.90 -13.41 -6.96
C ALA A 212 -18.64 -14.53 -6.20
N ALA A 213 -19.28 -15.49 -6.90
CA ALA A 213 -20.06 -16.54 -6.25
C ALA A 213 -19.20 -17.45 -5.34
N PRO A 214 -18.03 -17.95 -5.78
CA PRO A 214 -17.20 -18.78 -4.90
C PRO A 214 -16.67 -18.04 -3.67
N ILE A 215 -16.47 -16.72 -3.76
CA ILE A 215 -16.10 -15.88 -2.61
C ILE A 215 -17.24 -15.84 -1.59
N ALA A 216 -18.48 -15.62 -2.06
CA ALA A 216 -19.66 -15.60 -1.21
C ALA A 216 -19.95 -16.97 -0.57
N GLU A 217 -19.74 -18.06 -1.31
CA GLU A 217 -19.90 -19.43 -0.80
C GLU A 217 -18.89 -19.74 0.31
N VAL A 218 -17.60 -19.47 0.10
CA VAL A 218 -16.57 -19.63 1.15
C VAL A 218 -16.88 -18.73 2.35
N ALA A 219 -17.35 -17.50 2.13
CA ALA A 219 -17.72 -16.58 3.19
C ALA A 219 -18.84 -17.15 4.07
N ALA A 220 -19.87 -17.75 3.47
CA ALA A 220 -20.95 -18.41 4.20
C ALA A 220 -20.49 -19.65 4.96
N GLU A 221 -19.57 -20.45 4.40
CA GLU A 221 -19.00 -21.63 5.08
C GLU A 221 -18.19 -21.26 6.33
N LEU A 222 -17.57 -20.08 6.34
CA LEU A 222 -16.68 -19.61 7.40
C LEU A 222 -17.34 -18.64 8.38
N ASP A 223 -18.63 -18.33 8.21
CA ASP A 223 -19.34 -17.28 8.96
C ASP A 223 -18.58 -15.93 8.92
N ALA A 224 -18.05 -15.59 7.73
CA ALA A 224 -17.22 -14.42 7.48
C ALA A 224 -17.79 -13.55 6.35
N THR A 225 -17.26 -12.34 6.17
CA THR A 225 -17.64 -11.50 5.02
C THR A 225 -16.83 -11.86 3.75
N PRO A 226 -17.37 -11.61 2.54
CA PRO A 226 -16.59 -11.75 1.30
C PRO A 226 -15.28 -10.94 1.28
N THR A 227 -15.28 -9.79 1.97
CA THR A 227 -14.09 -8.97 2.17
C THR A 227 -13.04 -9.71 2.99
N GLN A 228 -13.43 -10.30 4.12
CA GLN A 228 -12.51 -11.07 4.97
C GLN A 228 -11.93 -12.27 4.22
N VAL A 229 -12.76 -13.00 3.46
CA VAL A 229 -12.29 -14.12 2.62
C VAL A 229 -11.30 -13.66 1.56
N SER A 230 -11.57 -12.55 0.87
CA SER A 230 -10.67 -12.00 -0.16
C SER A 230 -9.31 -11.62 0.43
N LEU A 231 -9.32 -10.97 1.59
CA LEU A 231 -8.10 -10.58 2.31
C LEU A 231 -7.34 -11.79 2.86
N ALA A 232 -8.04 -12.78 3.43
CA ALA A 232 -7.44 -14.02 3.94
C ALA A 232 -6.78 -14.83 2.82
N TRP A 233 -7.40 -14.85 1.63
CA TRP A 233 -6.81 -15.46 0.44
C TRP A 233 -5.48 -14.79 0.09
N LEU A 234 -5.43 -13.44 0.01
CA LEU A 234 -4.20 -12.70 -0.26
C LEU A 234 -3.09 -13.04 0.73
N LEU A 235 -3.39 -13.03 2.02
CA LEU A 235 -2.41 -13.33 3.08
C LEU A 235 -1.85 -14.75 2.96
N ARG A 236 -2.69 -15.71 2.56
CA ARG A 236 -2.28 -17.10 2.32
C ARG A 236 -1.50 -17.27 1.03
N HIS A 237 -1.79 -16.47 0.00
CA HIS A 237 -1.30 -16.65 -1.35
C HIS A 237 0.22 -16.48 -1.50
N SER A 238 0.80 -15.53 -0.77
CA SER A 238 2.26 -15.33 -0.74
C SER A 238 2.72 -14.91 0.65
N PRO A 239 3.92 -15.32 1.13
CA PRO A 239 4.46 -14.90 2.42
C PRO A 239 4.82 -13.40 2.49
N VAL A 240 5.06 -12.75 1.35
CA VAL A 240 5.43 -11.32 1.29
C VAL A 240 4.22 -10.39 1.12
N MET A 241 3.01 -10.95 1.08
CA MET A 241 1.79 -10.16 0.89
C MET A 241 1.46 -9.29 2.13
N LEU A 242 1.18 -8.01 1.89
CA LEU A 242 0.77 -6.99 2.87
C LEU A 242 -0.39 -6.13 2.30
N PRO A 243 -1.64 -6.62 2.25
CA PRO A 243 -2.77 -5.82 1.82
C PRO A 243 -3.00 -4.56 2.65
N ILE A 244 -3.39 -3.48 1.98
CA ILE A 244 -3.66 -2.16 2.56
C ILE A 244 -5.10 -1.70 2.30
N PRO A 245 -6.14 -2.46 2.71
CA PRO A 245 -7.52 -2.07 2.46
C PRO A 245 -7.84 -0.74 3.14
N GLY A 246 -8.37 0.21 2.37
CA GLY A 246 -8.81 1.51 2.88
C GLY A 246 -10.31 1.54 3.16
N THR A 247 -10.70 2.22 4.23
CA THR A 247 -12.11 2.45 4.62
C THR A 247 -12.25 3.71 5.47
N ALA A 248 -13.44 4.30 5.49
CA ALA A 248 -13.82 5.36 6.44
C ALA A 248 -14.77 4.86 7.55
N SER A 249 -15.12 3.56 7.54
CA SER A 249 -16.02 2.92 8.50
C SER A 249 -15.23 2.19 9.59
N PRO A 250 -15.43 2.49 10.89
CA PRO A 250 -14.83 1.75 11.99
C PRO A 250 -15.18 0.26 12.01
N ALA A 251 -16.39 -0.10 11.58
CA ALA A 251 -16.82 -1.50 11.51
C ALA A 251 -16.03 -2.27 10.43
N HIS A 252 -15.94 -1.72 9.21
CA HIS A 252 -15.14 -2.32 8.15
C HIS A 252 -13.65 -2.39 8.51
N LEU A 253 -13.13 -1.41 9.27
CA LEU A 253 -11.76 -1.45 9.75
C LEU A 253 -11.54 -2.68 10.66
N ALA A 254 -12.42 -2.91 11.62
CA ALA A 254 -12.34 -4.07 12.50
C ALA A 254 -12.46 -5.39 11.72
N GLU A 255 -13.38 -5.47 10.76
CA GLU A 255 -13.53 -6.63 9.87
C GLU A 255 -12.27 -6.90 9.05
N ASN A 256 -11.66 -5.87 8.45
CA ASN A 256 -10.43 -5.99 7.66
C ASN A 256 -9.26 -6.52 8.50
N VAL A 257 -9.08 -6.00 9.71
CA VAL A 257 -8.02 -6.46 10.62
C VAL A 257 -8.24 -7.91 11.03
N ALA A 258 -9.49 -8.27 11.39
CA ALA A 258 -9.87 -9.63 11.75
C ALA A 258 -9.73 -10.64 10.60
N ALA A 259 -9.67 -10.19 9.33
CA ALA A 259 -9.42 -11.07 8.20
C ALA A 259 -8.08 -11.81 8.30
N ALA A 260 -7.09 -11.25 9.03
CA ALA A 260 -5.82 -11.91 9.29
C ALA A 260 -5.94 -13.12 10.22
N ASP A 261 -7.05 -13.26 10.95
CA ASP A 261 -7.38 -14.40 11.80
C ASP A 261 -8.08 -15.54 11.07
N LEU A 262 -8.55 -15.30 9.84
CA LEU A 262 -9.31 -16.27 9.08
C LEU A 262 -8.39 -17.30 8.41
N GLU A 263 -8.60 -18.58 8.70
CA GLU A 263 -7.87 -19.68 8.06
C GLU A 263 -8.72 -20.34 6.98
N LEU A 264 -8.26 -20.27 5.73
CA LEU A 264 -8.85 -20.99 4.61
C LEU A 264 -8.36 -22.43 4.62
N SER A 265 -9.24 -23.41 4.38
CA SER A 265 -8.83 -24.80 4.06
C SER A 265 -8.16 -24.87 2.69
N ASP A 266 -7.39 -25.95 2.41
CA ASP A 266 -6.79 -26.17 1.08
C ASP A 266 -7.83 -26.15 -0.04
N GLU A 267 -8.98 -26.79 0.20
CA GLU A 267 -10.10 -26.81 -0.74
C GLU A 267 -10.65 -25.40 -1.00
N GLN A 268 -10.89 -24.61 0.05
CA GLN A 268 -11.40 -23.25 -0.07
C GLN A 268 -10.41 -22.35 -0.81
N TYR A 269 -9.12 -22.43 -0.46
CA TYR A 269 -8.07 -21.68 -1.13
C TYR A 269 -7.95 -22.05 -2.62
N LEU A 270 -7.98 -23.34 -2.96
CA LEU A 270 -7.93 -23.79 -4.36
C LEU A 270 -9.18 -23.34 -5.14
N ARG A 271 -10.37 -23.41 -4.54
CA ARG A 271 -11.62 -22.93 -5.14
C ARG A 271 -11.55 -21.43 -5.45
N LEU A 272 -11.04 -20.62 -4.51
CA LEU A 272 -10.83 -19.19 -4.71
C LEU A 272 -9.73 -18.88 -5.73
N SER A 273 -8.66 -19.67 -5.75
CA SER A 273 -7.56 -19.46 -6.70
C SER A 273 -7.94 -19.80 -8.16
N GLY A 274 -9.06 -20.52 -8.35
CA GLY A 274 -9.58 -20.89 -9.66
C GLY A 274 -10.51 -19.85 -10.32
N VAL A 275 -10.82 -18.73 -9.65
CA VAL A 275 -11.74 -17.70 -10.18
C VAL A 275 -11.07 -16.48 -10.82
N GLY A 276 -9.74 -16.36 -10.73
CA GLY A 276 -8.96 -15.21 -11.21
C GLY A 276 -7.87 -15.59 -12.20
#